data_AF-A0A7W9GUJ0-F1
#
_entry.id   AF-A0A7W9GUJ0-F1
#
_cell.length_a   1.000
_cell.length_b   1.000
_cell.length_c   1.000
_cell.angle_alpha   90.00
_cell.angle_beta   90.00
_cell.angle_gamma   90.00
#
_symmetry.space_group_name_H-M   'P 1'
#
loop_
_entity.id
_entity.type
_entity.pdbx_description
1 polymer ?
#
loop_
_entity_poly.entity_id
_entity_poly.type
_entity_poly.pdbx_seq_one_letter_code
_entity_poly.pdbx_strand_id
1 'polypeptide(L)'
;MRDELDRLPGAVPSLDPLVPSFAHTVEHWSDGGRPVRVLHDEQRILTPERLAALGTLNGRLAGLRFADSIVEPRVQVADFLAGVARRIAEDALAGALDPELAGLLRPYVDPRSVWADEASWAALGPTRVR
;
A
#
# COMPACT_ATOMS: atom_id res chain seq x y z
N MET A 1 -2.21 15.82 0.89
CA MET A 1 -3.01 14.73 0.28
C MET A 1 -3.69 13.88 1.34
N ARG A 2 -2.97 13.31 2.33
CA ARG A 2 -3.56 12.65 3.52
C ARG A 2 -4.59 13.56 4.23
N ASP A 3 -4.20 14.81 4.43
CA ASP A 3 -5.01 15.83 5.11
C ASP A 3 -6.33 16.21 4.41
N GLU A 4 -6.50 16.00 3.11
CA GLU A 4 -7.75 16.36 2.41
C GLU A 4 -8.82 15.27 2.53
N LEU A 5 -8.39 14.02 2.66
CA LEU A 5 -9.28 12.85 2.75
C LEU A 5 -9.81 12.63 4.17
N ASP A 6 -9.06 13.04 5.20
CA ASP A 6 -9.41 12.92 6.62
C ASP A 6 -10.29 14.07 7.15
N ARG A 7 -10.57 15.12 6.36
CA ARG A 7 -11.23 16.37 6.81
C ARG A 7 -12.76 16.39 6.69
N LEU A 8 -13.42 15.28 6.36
CA LEU A 8 -14.88 15.24 6.34
C LEU A 8 -15.44 15.36 7.77
N PRO A 9 -16.39 16.28 8.05
CA PRO A 9 -16.93 16.46 9.40
C PRO A 9 -17.60 15.18 9.90
N GLY A 10 -17.12 14.65 11.04
CA GLY A 10 -17.58 13.39 11.62
C GLY A 10 -16.79 12.14 11.22
N ALA A 11 -15.76 12.27 10.38
CA ALA A 11 -14.85 11.17 10.09
C ALA A 11 -13.88 10.98 11.25
N VAL A 12 -14.03 9.87 12.00
CA VAL A 12 -12.87 9.28 12.68
C VAL A 12 -11.87 8.96 11.56
N PRO A 13 -10.59 9.41 11.64
CA PRO A 13 -9.60 9.03 10.65
C PRO A 13 -9.58 7.52 10.55
N SER A 14 -10.01 6.99 9.41
CA SER A 14 -10.04 5.56 9.22
C SER A 14 -8.60 5.09 9.25
N LEU A 15 -8.25 4.19 10.17
CA LEU A 15 -6.98 3.47 10.14
C LEU A 15 -6.89 2.49 8.96
N ASP A 16 -7.89 2.50 8.08
CA ASP A 16 -7.88 1.79 6.80
C ASP A 16 -6.69 2.26 5.94
N PRO A 17 -5.70 1.38 5.70
CA PRO A 17 -4.52 1.75 4.96
C PRO A 17 -4.76 1.80 3.44
N LEU A 18 -5.95 1.46 2.94
CA LEU A 18 -6.17 1.27 1.51
C LEU A 18 -5.76 2.46 0.65
N VAL A 19 -6.24 3.66 0.99
CA VAL A 19 -5.94 4.88 0.22
C VAL A 19 -4.45 5.26 0.30
N PRO A 20 -3.81 5.34 1.48
CA PRO A 20 -2.38 5.64 1.53
C PRO A 20 -1.52 4.54 0.87
N SER A 21 -1.86 3.26 1.03
CA SER A 21 -1.14 2.15 0.37
C SER A 21 -1.28 2.19 -1.15
N PHE A 22 -2.46 2.55 -1.68
CA PHE A 22 -2.65 2.74 -3.11
C PHE A 22 -1.79 3.89 -3.65
N ALA A 23 -1.82 5.05 -2.97
CA ALA A 23 -1.00 6.20 -3.35
C ALA A 23 0.50 5.86 -3.34
N HIS A 24 0.98 5.20 -2.27
CA HIS A 24 2.36 4.75 -2.17
C HIS A 24 2.74 3.76 -3.28
N THR A 25 1.85 2.83 -3.62
CA THR A 25 2.05 1.88 -4.72
C THR A 25 2.26 2.62 -6.05
N VAL A 26 1.42 3.62 -6.35
CA VAL A 26 1.58 4.43 -7.57
C VAL A 26 2.88 5.21 -7.54
N GLU A 27 3.22 5.86 -6.41
CA GLU A 27 4.48 6.59 -6.25
C GLU A 27 5.70 5.70 -6.46
N HIS A 28 5.72 4.52 -5.85
CA HIS A 28 6.81 3.55 -5.95
C HIS A 28 7.04 3.08 -7.39
N TRP A 29 5.98 2.64 -8.07
CA TRP A 29 6.11 2.06 -9.41
C TRP A 29 6.17 3.07 -10.55
N SER A 30 5.80 4.34 -10.28
CA SER A 30 5.98 5.44 -11.23
C SER A 30 7.31 6.18 -11.07
N ASP A 31 8.16 5.73 -10.14
CA ASP A 31 9.51 6.24 -10.01
C ASP A 31 10.26 6.14 -11.35
N GLY A 32 11.05 7.16 -11.68
CA GLY A 32 11.60 7.34 -13.03
C GLY A 32 10.63 7.98 -14.04
N GLY A 33 9.51 8.56 -13.59
CA GLY A 33 8.65 9.45 -14.37
C GLY A 33 7.72 8.76 -15.36
N ARG A 34 7.49 7.45 -15.19
CA ARG A 34 6.60 6.66 -16.05
C ARG A 34 5.24 6.47 -15.38
N PRO A 35 4.16 7.05 -15.93
CA PRO A 35 2.83 6.83 -15.38
C PRO A 35 2.43 5.35 -15.39
N VAL A 36 1.78 4.88 -14.33
CA VAL A 36 1.37 3.48 -14.17
C VAL A 36 -0.14 3.30 -14.33
N ARG A 37 -0.55 2.14 -14.82
CA ARG A 37 -1.95 1.69 -14.78
C ARG A 37 -2.10 0.65 -13.68
N VAL A 38 -3.08 0.83 -12.80
CA VAL A 38 -3.33 -0.08 -11.69
C VAL A 38 -4.51 -0.99 -12.02
N LEU A 39 -4.33 -2.28 -11.73
CA LEU A 39 -5.38 -3.27 -11.70
C LEU A 39 -5.59 -3.67 -10.24
N HIS A 40 -6.82 -3.61 -9.76
CA HIS A 40 -7.15 -3.90 -8.36
C HIS A 40 -8.34 -4.86 -8.28
N ASP A 41 -8.42 -5.66 -7.22
CA ASP A 41 -9.65 -6.42 -6.91
C ASP A 41 -10.83 -5.46 -6.72
N GLU A 42 -12.04 -5.93 -6.98
CA GLU A 42 -13.25 -5.19 -6.68
C GLU A 42 -13.33 -4.87 -5.19
N GLN A 43 -13.14 -3.60 -4.83
CA GLN A 43 -13.23 -3.15 -3.46
C GLN A 43 -14.38 -2.17 -3.30
N ARG A 44 -15.42 -2.57 -2.54
CA ARG A 44 -16.63 -1.74 -2.32
C ARG A 44 -16.32 -0.39 -1.66
N ILE A 45 -15.17 -0.28 -1.00
CA ILE A 45 -14.69 0.91 -0.31
C ILE A 45 -14.05 1.94 -1.25
N LEU A 46 -13.63 1.57 -2.47
CA LEU A 46 -13.09 2.49 -3.48
C LEU A 46 -14.22 3.08 -4.32
N THR A 47 -15.06 3.90 -3.70
CA THR A 47 -16.13 4.60 -4.40
C THR A 47 -15.58 5.57 -5.45
N PRO A 48 -16.34 5.90 -6.51
CA PRO A 48 -15.91 6.86 -7.52
C PRO A 48 -15.42 8.20 -6.94
N GLU A 49 -16.00 8.66 -5.83
CA GLU A 49 -15.61 9.90 -5.14
C GLU A 49 -14.22 9.78 -4.50
N ARG A 50 -13.91 8.64 -3.86
CA ARG A 50 -12.57 8.39 -3.31
C ARG A 50 -11.53 8.24 -4.42
N LEU A 51 -11.92 7.64 -5.55
CA LEU A 51 -11.07 7.56 -6.74
C LEU A 51 -10.83 8.93 -7.38
N ALA A 52 -11.86 9.78 -7.45
CA ALA A 52 -11.71 11.15 -7.92
C ALA A 52 -10.78 11.96 -7.03
N ALA A 53 -10.84 11.74 -5.71
CA ALA A 53 -9.94 12.39 -4.75
C ALA A 53 -8.48 11.92 -4.84
N LEU A 54 -8.22 10.70 -5.34
CA LEU A 54 -6.86 10.28 -5.73
C LEU A 54 -6.34 11.08 -6.94
N GLY A 55 -7.25 11.56 -7.80
CA GLY A 55 -6.92 12.31 -9.00
C GLY A 55 -5.96 11.54 -9.92
N THR A 56 -5.07 12.26 -10.60
CA THR A 56 -3.99 11.65 -11.41
C THR A 56 -2.74 11.35 -10.60
N LEU A 57 -2.75 11.57 -9.28
CA LEU A 57 -1.57 11.53 -8.40
C LEU A 57 -0.38 12.31 -8.99
N ASN A 58 -0.65 13.55 -9.44
CA ASN A 58 0.30 14.41 -10.16
C ASN A 58 0.80 13.80 -11.48
N GLY A 59 -0.11 13.20 -12.25
CA GLY A 59 0.19 12.56 -13.54
C GLY A 59 0.84 11.18 -13.46
N ARG A 60 1.03 10.63 -12.24
CA ARG A 60 1.63 9.31 -12.02
C ARG A 60 0.66 8.15 -12.26
N LEU A 61 -0.65 8.39 -12.11
CA LEU A 61 -1.68 7.39 -12.36
C LEU A 61 -2.27 7.61 -13.76
N ALA A 62 -1.98 6.69 -14.68
CA ALA A 62 -2.51 6.70 -16.05
C ALA A 62 -3.89 6.02 -16.16
N GLY A 63 -4.31 5.28 -15.14
CA GLY A 63 -5.62 4.65 -15.10
C GLY A 63 -5.75 3.60 -14.00
N LEU A 64 -6.98 3.33 -13.61
CA LEU A 64 -7.35 2.30 -12.65
C LEU A 64 -8.46 1.42 -13.25
N ARG A 65 -8.31 0.11 -13.13
CA ARG A 65 -9.33 -0.87 -13.50
C ARG A 65 -9.57 -1.81 -12.32
N PHE A 66 -10.84 -2.12 -12.07
CA PHE A 66 -11.23 -3.19 -11.16
C PHE A 66 -11.42 -4.51 -11.91
N ALA A 67 -11.12 -5.61 -11.25
CA ALA A 67 -11.35 -6.94 -11.79
C ALA A 67 -11.83 -7.89 -10.69
N ASP A 68 -12.66 -8.85 -11.12
CA ASP A 68 -13.09 -9.98 -10.29
C ASP A 68 -11.88 -10.89 -10.00
N SER A 69 -11.50 -10.98 -8.72
CA SER A 69 -10.39 -11.80 -8.23
C SER A 69 -10.55 -13.29 -8.56
N ILE A 70 -11.77 -13.80 -8.78
CA ILE A 70 -12.01 -15.21 -9.12
C ILE A 70 -11.38 -15.58 -10.46
N VAL A 71 -11.44 -14.67 -11.44
CA VAL A 71 -11.05 -14.92 -12.83
C VAL A 71 -9.83 -14.14 -13.29
N GLU A 72 -9.28 -13.25 -12.45
CA GLU A 72 -8.11 -12.44 -12.77
C GLU A 72 -6.86 -12.94 -12.01
N PRO A 73 -5.97 -13.75 -12.65
CA PRO A 73 -4.81 -14.32 -11.97
C PRO A 73 -3.82 -13.28 -11.43
N ARG A 74 -3.77 -12.08 -12.02
CA ARG A 74 -2.88 -11.01 -11.54
C ARG A 74 -3.30 -10.50 -10.16
N VAL A 75 -4.61 -10.45 -9.91
CA VAL A 75 -5.15 -10.08 -8.59
C VAL A 75 -4.80 -11.18 -7.58
N GLN A 76 -4.95 -12.46 -7.96
CA GLN A 76 -4.60 -13.60 -7.09
C GLN A 76 -3.12 -13.60 -6.69
N VAL A 77 -2.22 -13.31 -7.65
CA VAL A 77 -0.79 -13.17 -7.36
C VAL A 77 -0.53 -11.99 -6.41
N ALA A 78 -1.22 -10.86 -6.60
CA ALA A 78 -1.10 -9.71 -5.71
C ALA A 78 -1.56 -10.05 -4.28
N ASP A 79 -2.68 -10.75 -4.13
CA ASP A 79 -3.21 -11.18 -2.83
C ASP A 79 -2.28 -12.18 -2.14
N PHE A 80 -1.70 -13.11 -2.89
CA PHE A 80 -0.69 -14.01 -2.37
C PHE A 80 0.51 -13.24 -1.82
N LEU A 81 1.04 -12.28 -2.58
CA LEU A 81 2.16 -11.45 -2.13
C LEU A 81 1.80 -10.57 -0.93
N ALA A 82 0.58 -10.04 -0.87
CA ALA A 82 0.07 -9.33 0.30
C ALA A 82 0.00 -10.24 1.54
N GLY A 83 -0.41 -11.50 1.36
CA GLY A 83 -0.38 -12.53 2.39
C GLY A 83 1.03 -12.84 2.90
N VAL A 84 2.01 -12.95 1.99
CA VAL A 84 3.43 -13.13 2.34
C VAL A 84 3.95 -11.93 3.13
N ALA A 85 3.68 -10.70 2.68
CA ALA A 85 4.08 -9.48 3.38
C ALA A 85 3.47 -9.40 4.80
N ARG A 86 2.19 -9.74 4.94
CA ARG A 86 1.52 -9.82 6.25
C ARG A 86 2.20 -10.85 7.14
N ARG A 87 2.54 -12.03 6.62
CA ARG A 87 3.21 -13.07 7.40
C ARG A 87 4.58 -12.61 7.90
N ILE A 88 5.37 -11.97 7.05
CA ILE A 88 6.67 -11.38 7.43
C ILE A 88 6.49 -10.34 8.56
N ALA A 89 5.45 -9.51 8.48
CA ALA A 89 5.13 -8.53 9.54
C ALA A 89 4.72 -9.20 10.86
N GLU A 90 3.93 -10.28 10.82
CA GLU A 90 3.57 -11.09 11.99
C GLU A 90 4.81 -11.75 12.61
N ASP A 91 5.71 -12.30 11.81
CA ASP A 91 6.96 -12.90 12.28
C ASP A 91 7.88 -11.84 12.92
N ALA A 92 7.93 -10.62 12.39
CA ALA A 92 8.63 -9.49 13.03
C ALA A 92 8.03 -9.13 14.38
N LEU A 93 6.70 -9.05 14.49
CA LEU A 93 6.02 -8.78 15.76
C LEU A 93 6.27 -9.90 16.79
N ALA A 94 6.42 -11.14 16.33
CA ALA A 94 6.73 -12.30 17.17
C ALA A 94 8.22 -12.44 17.52
N GLY A 95 9.10 -11.58 17.00
CA GLY A 95 10.55 -11.68 17.19
C GLY A 95 11.20 -12.85 16.43
N ALA A 96 10.54 -13.36 15.39
CA ALA A 96 10.96 -14.50 14.57
C ALA A 96 11.25 -14.13 13.10
N LEU A 97 11.61 -12.86 12.85
CA LEU A 97 11.83 -12.35 11.50
C LEU A 97 13.03 -13.00 10.81
N ASP A 98 12.82 -13.43 9.57
CA ASP A 98 13.90 -13.77 8.64
C ASP A 98 14.51 -12.50 8.01
N PRO A 99 15.82 -12.24 8.18
CA PRO A 99 16.48 -11.05 7.62
C PRO A 99 16.47 -10.96 6.09
N GLU A 100 16.50 -12.09 5.38
CA GLU A 100 16.48 -12.13 3.92
C GLU A 100 15.09 -11.70 3.42
N LEU A 101 14.03 -12.29 3.99
CA LEU A 101 12.66 -11.93 3.66
C LEU A 101 12.35 -10.47 4.03
N ALA A 102 12.87 -9.99 5.16
CA ALA A 102 12.78 -8.58 5.54
C ALA A 102 13.45 -7.68 4.50
N GLY A 103 14.63 -8.07 4.01
CA GLY A 103 15.35 -7.36 2.94
C GLY A 103 14.54 -7.22 1.66
N LEU A 104 13.79 -8.26 1.28
CA LEU A 104 12.91 -8.25 0.11
C LEU A 104 11.69 -7.35 0.29
N LEU A 105 11.14 -7.25 1.51
CA LEU A 105 9.94 -6.47 1.79
C LEU A 105 10.21 -4.97 1.95
N ARG A 106 11.32 -4.59 2.59
CA ARG A 106 11.68 -3.20 2.95
C ARG A 106 11.48 -2.15 1.83
N PRO A 107 11.84 -2.40 0.56
CA PRO A 107 11.66 -1.40 -0.51
C PRO A 107 10.20 -1.01 -0.77
N TYR A 108 9.25 -1.85 -0.37
CA TYR A 108 7.82 -1.67 -0.60
C TYR A 108 7.07 -1.14 0.64
N VAL A 109 7.77 -0.95 1.77
CA VAL A 109 7.18 -0.42 3.00
C VAL A 109 7.21 1.10 2.97
N ASP A 110 6.04 1.73 3.06
CA ASP A 110 5.94 3.20 3.12
C ASP A 110 6.62 3.72 4.40
N PRO A 111 7.60 4.64 4.30
CA PRO A 111 8.19 5.31 5.47
C PRO A 111 7.18 6.00 6.39
N ARG A 112 5.95 6.26 5.92
CA ARG A 112 4.86 6.93 6.63
C ARG A 112 3.84 5.95 7.23
N SER A 113 4.09 4.65 7.15
CA SER A 113 3.24 3.62 7.75
C SER A 113 3.12 3.81 9.27
N VAL A 114 1.92 3.52 9.80
CA VAL A 114 1.69 3.42 11.24
C VAL A 114 1.96 1.98 11.66
N TRP A 115 2.72 1.80 12.74
CA TRP A 115 3.19 0.48 13.17
C TRP A 115 2.83 0.19 14.62
N ALA A 116 2.74 -1.09 14.97
CA ALA A 116 2.30 -1.53 16.29
C ALA A 116 3.36 -1.30 17.39
N ASP A 117 4.64 -1.50 17.06
CA ASP A 117 5.77 -1.34 17.99
C ASP A 117 7.05 -0.89 17.27
N GLU A 118 7.99 -0.34 18.04
CA GLU A 118 9.24 0.20 17.49
C GLU A 118 10.21 -0.88 17.01
N ALA A 119 10.21 -2.08 17.60
CA ALA A 119 11.15 -3.14 17.27
C ALA A 119 10.84 -3.75 15.90
N SER A 120 9.56 -4.07 15.63
CA SER A 120 9.14 -4.58 14.33
C SER A 120 9.24 -3.50 13.24
N TRP A 121 9.02 -2.21 13.58
CA TRP A 121 9.29 -1.10 12.67
C TRP A 121 10.77 -0.94 12.35
N ALA A 122 11.66 -1.02 13.34
CA ALA A 122 13.10 -0.97 13.12
C ALA A 122 13.58 -2.11 12.21
N ALA A 123 12.90 -3.25 12.25
CA ALA A 123 13.23 -4.42 11.45
C ALA A 123 12.73 -4.33 10.00
N LEU A 124 11.51 -3.79 9.77
CA LEU A 124 10.85 -3.80 8.45
C LEU A 124 10.76 -2.44 7.77
N GLY A 125 10.96 -1.36 8.51
CA GLY A 125 10.96 -0.02 7.97
C GLY A 125 12.02 0.16 6.88
N PRO A 126 11.80 1.08 5.93
CA PRO A 126 12.71 1.29 4.82
C PRO A 126 14.10 1.65 5.35
N THR A 127 15.13 1.11 4.71
CA THR A 127 16.52 1.42 5.07
C THR A 127 16.75 2.90 4.81
N ARG A 128 17.03 3.67 5.86
CA ARG A 128 17.37 5.10 5.72
C ARG A 128 18.61 5.20 4.84
N VAL A 129 18.43 5.64 3.60
CA VAL A 129 19.54 6.11 2.78
C VAL A 129 20.04 7.39 3.46
N ARG A 130 21.29 7.36 3.94
CA ARG A 130 21.97 8.55 4.47
C ARG A 130 22.34 9.51 3.35
#